data_AF-A0A1Q2HN09-F1
#
_entry.id   AF-A0A1Q2HN09-F1
#
_cell.length_a   1.000
_cell.length_b   1.000
_cell.length_c   1.000
_cell.angle_alpha   90.00
_cell.angle_beta   90.00
_cell.angle_gamma   90.00
#
_symmetry.space_group_name_H-M   'P 1'
#
loop_
_entity.id
_entity.type
_entity.pdbx_description
1 polymer ?
#
loop_
_entity_poly.entity_id
_entity_poly.type
_entity_poly.pdbx_seq_one_letter_code
_entity_poly.pdbx_strand_id
1 'polypeptide(L)'
;MEEMVNSGAALTGTALAFLGMACAVFFGGTGSAIGLSLAGRAGNGVLTDKPERYGTQMLLVVLPSSQGIYGLVAALLTLKNMNAFTQGAQIFELSMTQGWIVLAGGLAVGISCLFSGIFQGKVCAAGILMAAKRPEMATKAGVMYGIFVELYALFGFLAWFLIVNNGIDWASFAG
;
A
#
# COMPACT_ATOMS: atom_id res chain seq x y z
N MET A 1 20.19 -6.63 -40.32
CA MET A 1 21.03 -6.95 -39.14
C MET A 1 20.87 -5.91 -38.03
N GLU A 2 20.46 -4.67 -38.32
CA GLU A 2 20.07 -3.66 -37.32
C GLU A 2 18.74 -3.99 -36.59
N GLU A 3 17.77 -4.62 -37.28
CA GLU A 3 16.49 -5.02 -36.66
C GLU A 3 16.60 -6.22 -35.69
N MET A 4 17.68 -7.00 -35.76
CA MET A 4 17.89 -8.15 -34.86
C MET A 4 18.64 -7.79 -33.58
N VAL A 5 19.16 -6.57 -33.45
CA VAL A 5 19.76 -6.07 -32.21
C VAL A 5 18.69 -5.55 -31.23
N ASN A 6 17.43 -5.38 -31.69
CA ASN A 6 16.34 -4.84 -30.89
C ASN A 6 15.52 -5.91 -30.14
N SER A 7 15.97 -7.17 -30.14
CA SER A 7 15.34 -8.30 -29.42
C SER A 7 16.07 -8.68 -28.12
N GLY A 8 16.89 -7.76 -27.58
CA GLY A 8 17.31 -7.85 -26.18
C GLY A 8 16.20 -7.26 -25.32
N ALA A 9 15.88 -7.89 -24.19
CA ALA A 9 14.97 -7.37 -23.17
C ALA A 9 15.48 -6.03 -22.61
N ALA A 10 15.35 -4.95 -23.38
CA ALA A 10 15.67 -3.61 -22.95
C ALA A 10 14.71 -3.28 -21.81
N LEU A 11 15.26 -2.88 -20.67
CA LEU A 11 14.52 -2.38 -19.53
C LEU A 11 13.86 -1.05 -19.95
N THR A 12 12.70 -1.13 -20.60
CA THR A 12 11.98 0.07 -21.08
C THR A 12 11.46 0.87 -19.89
N GLY A 13 11.21 2.17 -20.08
CA GLY A 13 10.59 3.00 -19.05
C GLY A 13 9.25 2.42 -18.58
N THR A 14 8.49 1.83 -19.49
CA THR A 14 7.25 1.09 -19.18
C THR A 14 7.49 -0.13 -18.29
N ALA A 15 8.55 -0.90 -18.52
CA ALA A 15 8.91 -2.04 -17.65
C ALA A 15 9.28 -1.58 -16.22
N LEU A 16 10.01 -0.47 -16.09
CA LEU A 16 10.31 0.14 -14.79
C LEU A 16 9.05 0.63 -14.07
N ALA A 17 8.09 1.20 -14.81
CA ALA A 17 6.81 1.60 -14.27
C ALA A 17 6.03 0.40 -13.72
N PHE A 18 5.99 -0.72 -14.45
CA PHE A 18 5.39 -1.97 -13.96
C PHE A 18 6.07 -2.48 -12.70
N LEU A 19 7.39 -2.41 -12.62
CA LEU A 19 8.14 -2.77 -11.41
C LEU A 19 7.77 -1.86 -10.23
N GLY A 20 7.64 -0.55 -10.45
CA GLY A 20 7.20 0.42 -9.45
C GLY A 20 5.83 0.09 -8.87
N MET A 21 4.87 -0.20 -9.75
CA MET A 21 3.53 -0.61 -9.36
C MET A 21 3.54 -1.94 -8.59
N ALA A 22 4.33 -2.91 -9.05
CA ALA A 22 4.51 -4.18 -8.35
C ALA A 22 5.08 -3.97 -6.94
N CYS A 23 6.07 -3.09 -6.76
CA CYS A 23 6.61 -2.74 -5.45
C CYS A 23 5.56 -2.10 -4.54
N ALA A 24 4.74 -1.18 -5.05
CA ALA A 24 3.67 -0.53 -4.28
C ALA A 24 2.68 -1.56 -3.72
N VAL A 25 2.19 -2.47 -4.58
CA VAL A 25 1.23 -3.52 -4.21
C VAL A 25 1.87 -4.55 -3.29
N PHE A 26 3.06 -5.05 -3.64
CA PHE A 26 3.72 -6.13 -2.93
C PHE A 26 4.07 -5.71 -1.50
N PHE A 27 4.72 -4.55 -1.33
CA PHE A 27 5.11 -4.08 -0.02
C PHE A 27 3.92 -3.61 0.82
N GLY A 28 2.94 -2.92 0.23
CA GLY A 28 1.72 -2.52 0.94
C GLY A 28 0.90 -3.71 1.41
N GLY A 29 0.65 -4.68 0.52
CA GLY A 29 -0.06 -5.92 0.86
C GLY A 29 0.66 -6.76 1.90
N THR A 30 1.99 -6.85 1.82
CA THR A 30 2.81 -7.55 2.83
C THR A 30 2.72 -6.88 4.20
N GLY A 31 2.84 -5.56 4.26
CA GLY A 31 2.70 -4.78 5.50
C GLY A 31 1.35 -5.03 6.17
N SER A 32 0.26 -4.97 5.39
CA SER A 32 -1.08 -5.28 5.88
C SER A 32 -1.24 -6.72 6.33
N ALA A 33 -0.80 -7.70 5.55
CA ALA A 33 -0.94 -9.12 5.90
C ALA A 33 -0.24 -9.44 7.23
N ILE A 34 0.97 -8.93 7.44
CA ILE A 34 1.70 -9.10 8.70
C ILE A 34 0.99 -8.37 9.84
N GLY A 35 0.57 -7.12 9.62
CA GLY A 35 -0.14 -6.32 10.62
C GLY A 35 -1.46 -6.98 11.09
N LEU A 36 -2.28 -7.44 10.15
CA LEU A 36 -3.51 -8.19 10.41
C LEU A 36 -3.21 -9.48 11.17
N SER A 37 -2.17 -10.21 10.80
CA SER A 37 -1.78 -11.45 11.51
C SER A 37 -1.43 -11.18 12.97
N LEU A 38 -0.66 -10.12 13.25
CA LEU A 38 -0.27 -9.76 14.62
C LEU A 38 -1.48 -9.38 15.48
N ALA A 39 -2.34 -8.49 14.97
CA ALA A 39 -3.55 -8.08 15.69
C ALA A 39 -4.55 -9.24 15.83
N GLY A 40 -4.77 -10.01 14.77
CA GLY A 40 -5.69 -11.15 14.74
C GLY A 40 -5.31 -12.25 15.72
N ARG A 41 -4.01 -12.56 15.87
CA ARG A 41 -3.53 -13.52 16.87
C ARG A 41 -3.83 -13.07 18.30
N ALA A 42 -3.65 -11.79 18.61
CA ALA A 42 -4.02 -11.23 19.90
C ALA A 42 -5.54 -11.27 20.10
N GLY A 43 -6.32 -10.95 19.06
CA GLY A 43 -7.78 -11.00 19.09
C GLY A 43 -8.30 -12.40 19.38
N ASN A 44 -7.84 -13.39 18.62
CA ASN A 44 -8.21 -14.79 18.83
C ASN A 44 -7.93 -15.24 20.27
N GLY A 45 -6.81 -14.83 20.87
CA GLY A 45 -6.49 -15.15 22.26
C GLY A 45 -7.37 -14.47 23.30
N VAL A 46 -8.02 -13.34 22.99
CA VAL A 46 -8.99 -12.71 23.91
C VAL A 46 -10.39 -13.30 23.69
N LEU A 47 -10.74 -13.66 22.45
CA LEU A 47 -12.06 -14.22 22.11
C LEU A 47 -12.27 -15.64 22.63
N THR A 48 -11.22 -16.37 23.01
CA THR A 48 -11.36 -17.66 23.71
C THR A 48 -12.11 -17.51 25.02
N ASP A 49 -11.85 -16.42 25.77
CA ASP A 49 -12.46 -16.17 27.08
C ASP A 49 -13.64 -15.18 27.01
N LYS A 50 -13.64 -14.29 26.01
CA LYS A 50 -14.57 -13.15 25.91
C LYS A 50 -15.16 -12.99 24.51
N PRO A 51 -15.94 -13.97 24.01
CA PRO A 51 -16.47 -13.98 22.63
C PRO A 51 -17.40 -12.80 22.32
N GLU A 52 -18.08 -12.25 23.32
CA GLU A 52 -18.97 -11.09 23.20
C GLU A 52 -18.25 -9.81 22.74
N ARG A 53 -16.91 -9.80 22.77
CA ARG A 53 -16.07 -8.66 22.39
C ARG A 53 -15.62 -8.67 20.93
N TYR A 54 -16.15 -9.59 20.11
CA TYR A 54 -15.79 -9.73 18.70
C TYR A 54 -15.80 -8.40 17.93
N GLY A 55 -16.88 -7.61 18.03
CA GLY A 55 -17.02 -6.38 17.26
C GLY A 55 -15.93 -5.33 17.55
N THR A 56 -15.64 -5.08 18.82
CA THR A 56 -14.59 -4.13 19.22
C THR A 56 -13.19 -4.62 18.82
N GLN A 57 -12.94 -5.93 18.87
CA GLN A 57 -11.66 -6.49 18.46
C GLN A 57 -11.49 -6.51 16.95
N MET A 58 -12.55 -6.82 16.20
CA MET A 58 -12.54 -6.78 14.73
C MET A 58 -12.08 -5.42 14.22
N LEU A 59 -12.54 -4.33 14.86
CA LEU A 59 -12.09 -2.98 14.52
C LEU A 59 -10.56 -2.85 14.64
N LEU A 60 -9.97 -3.29 15.75
CA LEU A 60 -8.52 -3.22 15.94
C LEU A 60 -7.74 -4.17 15.01
N VAL A 61 -8.32 -5.31 14.67
CA VAL A 61 -7.70 -6.29 13.74
C VAL A 61 -7.66 -5.75 12.31
N VAL A 62 -8.70 -5.04 11.88
CA VAL A 62 -8.81 -4.57 10.49
C VAL A 62 -8.06 -3.26 10.24
N LEU A 63 -7.72 -2.48 11.27
CA LEU A 63 -7.00 -1.21 11.11
C LEU A 63 -5.75 -1.28 10.22
N PRO A 64 -4.85 -2.29 10.33
CA PRO A 64 -3.68 -2.39 9.47
C PRO A 64 -3.97 -2.80 8.01
N SER A 65 -5.23 -2.79 7.56
CA SER A 65 -5.60 -3.14 6.17
C SER A 65 -5.40 -1.98 5.19
N SER A 66 -5.30 -0.74 5.68
CA SER A 66 -5.22 0.46 4.82
C SER A 66 -3.94 0.51 3.98
N GLN A 67 -2.83 -0.02 4.48
CA GLN A 67 -1.55 -0.05 3.76
C GLN A 67 -1.60 -0.82 2.45
N GLY A 68 -2.30 -1.95 2.42
CA GLY A 68 -2.57 -2.70 1.19
C GLY A 68 -3.43 -1.91 0.21
N ILE A 69 -4.42 -1.17 0.71
CA ILE A 69 -5.30 -0.32 -0.12
C ILE A 69 -4.50 0.82 -0.74
N TYR A 70 -3.62 1.51 0.01
CA TYR A 70 -2.81 2.60 -0.54
C TYR A 70 -1.87 2.12 -1.64
N GLY A 71 -1.19 0.99 -1.44
CA GLY A 71 -0.34 0.38 -2.47
C GLY A 71 -1.13 -0.02 -3.72
N LEU A 72 -2.32 -0.60 -3.54
CA LEU A 72 -3.21 -0.97 -4.64
C LEU A 72 -3.73 0.26 -5.40
N VAL A 73 -4.20 1.28 -4.70
CA VAL A 73 -4.71 2.52 -5.33
C VAL A 73 -3.61 3.22 -6.11
N ALA A 74 -2.39 3.30 -5.56
CA ALA A 74 -1.24 3.86 -6.28
C ALA A 74 -0.97 3.13 -7.60
N ALA A 75 -1.01 1.79 -7.59
CA ALA A 75 -0.83 1.00 -8.81
C ALA A 75 -1.99 1.16 -9.80
N LEU A 76 -3.25 1.10 -9.34
CA LEU A 76 -4.42 1.23 -10.20
C LEU A 76 -4.52 2.62 -10.86
N LEU A 77 -4.21 3.68 -10.12
CA LEU A 77 -4.18 5.04 -10.68
C LEU A 77 -3.04 5.20 -11.70
N THR A 78 -1.87 4.59 -11.44
CA THR A 78 -0.78 4.59 -12.42
C THR A 78 -1.18 3.85 -13.70
N LEU A 79 -1.78 2.66 -13.60
CA LEU A 79 -2.29 1.90 -14.76
C LEU A 79 -3.35 2.68 -15.54
N LYS A 80 -4.25 3.36 -14.83
CA LYS A 80 -5.25 4.22 -15.45
C LYS A 80 -4.60 5.33 -16.27
N ASN A 81 -3.59 6.00 -15.71
CA ASN A 81 -2.90 7.09 -16.38
C ASN A 81 -2.06 6.59 -17.58
N MET A 82 -1.60 5.34 -17.57
CA MET A 82 -0.93 4.68 -18.70
C MET A 82 -1.90 4.15 -19.78
N ASN A 83 -3.20 4.45 -19.67
CA ASN A 83 -4.25 3.96 -20.57
C ASN A 83 -4.38 2.43 -20.64
N ALA A 84 -3.98 1.71 -19.58
CA ALA A 84 -3.91 0.24 -19.59
C ALA A 84 -5.27 -0.47 -19.50
N PHE A 85 -6.37 0.24 -19.25
CA PHE A 85 -7.72 -0.33 -19.13
C PHE A 85 -8.56 -0.23 -20.42
N THR A 86 -8.09 0.50 -21.43
CA THR A 86 -8.86 0.72 -22.66
C THR A 86 -8.59 -0.40 -23.66
N GLN A 87 -9.60 -1.24 -23.93
CA GLN A 87 -9.47 -2.33 -24.90
C GLN A 87 -9.16 -1.79 -26.31
N GLY A 88 -8.13 -2.33 -26.94
CA GLY A 88 -7.70 -1.95 -28.29
C GLY A 88 -6.80 -0.71 -28.36
N ALA A 89 -6.57 0.00 -27.24
CA ALA A 89 -5.59 1.08 -27.17
C ALA A 89 -4.19 0.55 -26.84
N GLN A 90 -3.16 1.19 -27.38
CA GLN A 90 -1.78 0.92 -26.95
C GLN A 90 -1.54 1.57 -25.59
N ILE A 91 -0.87 0.83 -24.69
CA ILE A 91 -0.37 1.36 -23.43
C ILE A 91 0.65 2.44 -23.77
N PHE A 92 0.58 3.59 -23.08
CA PHE A 92 1.53 4.67 -23.31
C PHE A 92 2.97 4.22 -23.03
N GLU A 93 3.85 4.46 -23.99
CA GLU A 93 5.27 4.18 -23.84
C GLU A 93 5.94 5.26 -23.00
N LEU A 94 6.45 4.88 -21.83
CA LEU A 94 7.13 5.80 -20.94
C LEU A 94 8.61 5.89 -21.31
N SER A 95 9.14 7.11 -21.31
CA SER A 95 10.58 7.34 -21.37
C SER A 95 11.28 6.73 -20.16
N MET A 96 12.59 6.49 -20.28
CA MET A 96 13.39 5.94 -19.17
C MET A 96 13.27 6.78 -17.89
N THR A 97 13.29 8.11 -18.02
CA THR A 97 13.12 9.03 -16.90
C THR A 97 11.78 8.87 -16.22
N GLN A 98 10.68 8.78 -16.98
CA GLN A 98 9.35 8.57 -16.42
C GLN A 98 9.22 7.20 -15.75
N GLY A 99 9.82 6.16 -16.32
CA GLY A 99 9.89 4.83 -15.70
C GLY A 99 10.54 4.85 -14.31
N TRP A 100 11.67 5.54 -14.17
CA TRP A 100 12.32 5.73 -12.87
C TRP A 100 11.49 6.56 -11.88
N ILE A 101 10.77 7.58 -12.36
CA ILE A 101 9.86 8.38 -11.53
C ILE A 101 8.76 7.49 -10.94
N VAL A 102 8.13 6.64 -11.77
CA VAL A 102 7.10 5.70 -11.32
C VAL A 102 7.69 4.69 -10.32
N LEU A 103 8.88 4.15 -10.59
CA LEU A 103 9.56 3.23 -9.67
C LEU A 103 9.86 3.88 -8.32
N ALA A 104 10.40 5.10 -8.31
CA ALA A 104 10.69 5.85 -7.09
C ALA A 104 9.41 6.13 -6.29
N GLY A 105 8.33 6.54 -6.95
CA GLY A 105 7.03 6.73 -6.31
C GLY A 105 6.47 5.43 -5.74
N GLY A 106 6.54 4.33 -6.49
CA GLY A 106 6.09 3.01 -6.06
C GLY A 106 6.86 2.47 -4.84
N LEU A 107 8.17 2.70 -4.80
CA LEU A 107 9.00 2.39 -3.63
C LEU A 107 8.66 3.26 -2.42
N ALA A 108 8.42 4.56 -2.62
CA ALA A 108 8.07 5.48 -1.54
C ALA A 108 6.79 5.05 -0.80
N VAL A 109 5.71 4.75 -1.55
CA VAL A 109 4.46 4.25 -0.96
C VAL A 109 4.60 2.82 -0.45
N GLY A 110 5.28 1.94 -1.20
CA GLY A 110 5.41 0.54 -0.84
C GLY A 110 6.17 0.34 0.48
N ILE A 111 7.34 0.96 0.62
CA ILE A 111 8.18 0.83 1.81
C ILE A 111 7.52 1.46 3.04
N SER A 112 6.88 2.63 2.89
CA SER A 112 6.17 3.26 4.00
C SER A 112 5.03 2.36 4.49
N CYS A 113 4.26 1.78 3.57
CA CYS A 113 3.14 0.89 3.86
C CYS A 113 3.62 -0.44 4.48
N LEU A 114 4.75 -0.99 4.04
CA LEU A 114 5.34 -2.19 4.63
C LEU A 114 5.63 -1.99 6.12
N PHE A 115 6.39 -0.95 6.45
CA PHE A 115 6.79 -0.72 7.84
C PHE A 115 5.62 -0.25 8.69
N SER A 116 4.82 0.71 8.22
CA SER A 116 3.71 1.22 9.04
C SER A 116 2.67 0.13 9.30
N GLY A 117 2.36 -0.75 8.35
CA GLY A 117 1.39 -1.83 8.55
C GLY A 117 1.84 -2.81 9.64
N ILE A 118 3.13 -3.17 9.63
CA ILE A 118 3.73 -4.03 10.67
C ILE A 118 3.65 -3.37 12.05
N PHE A 119 4.03 -2.09 12.16
CA PHE A 119 4.01 -1.38 13.44
C PHE A 119 2.59 -1.09 13.92
N GLN A 120 1.66 -0.78 13.01
CA GLN A 120 0.26 -0.55 13.34
C GLN A 120 -0.37 -1.85 13.87
N GLY A 121 -0.06 -2.99 13.27
CA GLY A 121 -0.49 -4.30 13.79
C GLY A 121 0.02 -4.59 15.21
N LYS A 122 1.28 -4.24 15.53
CA LYS A 122 1.82 -4.37 16.89
C LYS A 122 1.08 -3.48 17.90
N VAL A 123 0.83 -2.23 17.53
CA VAL A 123 0.08 -1.28 18.37
C VAL A 123 -1.37 -1.75 18.57
N CYS A 124 -2.03 -2.22 17.51
CA CYS A 124 -3.38 -2.75 17.59
C CYS A 124 -3.45 -4.03 18.45
N ALA A 125 -2.47 -4.92 18.34
CA ALA A 125 -2.36 -6.10 19.20
C ALA A 125 -2.25 -5.73 20.69
N ALA A 126 -1.43 -4.74 21.02
CA ALA A 126 -1.34 -4.21 22.39
C ALA A 126 -2.67 -3.57 22.83
N GLY A 127 -3.34 -2.83 21.94
CA GLY A 127 -4.67 -2.27 22.15
C GLY A 127 -5.73 -3.33 22.45
N ILE A 128 -5.70 -4.47 21.76
CA ILE A 128 -6.60 -5.61 21.99
C ILE A 128 -6.40 -6.19 23.40
N LEU A 129 -5.15 -6.45 23.78
CA LEU A 129 -4.84 -7.01 25.11
C LEU A 129 -5.20 -6.05 26.24
N MET A 130 -5.02 -4.75 26.01
CA MET A 130 -5.41 -3.72 26.96
C MET A 130 -6.94 -3.62 27.05
N ALA A 131 -7.65 -3.62 25.92
CA ALA A 131 -9.12 -3.65 25.87
C ALA A 131 -9.71 -4.91 26.53
N ALA A 132 -8.98 -6.02 26.55
CA ALA A 132 -9.38 -7.23 27.27
C ALA A 132 -9.54 -6.98 28.78
N LYS A 133 -8.75 -6.08 29.37
CA LYS A 133 -8.84 -5.70 30.79
C LYS A 133 -9.63 -4.41 31.03
N ARG A 134 -9.58 -3.47 30.08
CA ARG A 134 -10.16 -2.12 30.16
C ARG A 134 -10.92 -1.81 28.86
N PRO A 135 -12.16 -2.30 28.69
CA PRO A 135 -12.93 -2.15 27.45
C PRO A 135 -13.06 -0.70 26.97
N GLU A 136 -13.22 0.23 27.90
CA GLU A 136 -13.39 1.67 27.66
C GLU A 136 -12.18 2.33 26.99
N MET A 137 -11.02 1.67 27.03
CA MET A 137 -9.79 2.17 26.46
C MET A 137 -9.55 1.68 25.01
N ALA A 138 -10.35 0.74 24.51
CA ALA A 138 -10.20 0.17 23.17
C ALA A 138 -10.12 1.25 22.07
N THR A 139 -10.97 2.27 22.13
CA THR A 139 -10.94 3.40 21.20
C THR A 139 -9.81 4.37 21.53
N LYS A 140 -9.65 4.76 22.81
CA LYS A 140 -8.72 5.82 23.22
C LYS A 140 -7.25 5.45 23.04
N ALA A 141 -6.87 4.21 23.33
CA ALA A 141 -5.49 3.75 23.27
C ALA A 141 -5.26 2.67 22.22
N GLY A 142 -6.29 1.89 21.82
CA GLY A 142 -6.16 0.96 20.70
C GLY A 142 -6.22 1.70 19.36
N VAL A 143 -7.39 2.28 19.06
CA VAL A 143 -7.64 2.91 17.75
C VAL A 143 -6.75 4.14 17.53
N MET A 144 -6.72 5.09 18.47
CA MET A 144 -5.96 6.34 18.28
C MET A 144 -4.46 6.12 18.06
N TYR A 145 -3.84 5.20 18.81
CA TYR A 145 -2.42 4.91 18.62
C TYR A 145 -2.18 4.19 17.30
N GLY A 146 -3.11 3.35 16.84
CA GLY A 146 -3.07 2.79 15.50
C GLY A 146 -3.07 3.87 14.41
N ILE A 147 -3.95 4.87 14.53
CA ILE A 147 -4.05 6.01 13.60
C ILE A 147 -2.74 6.83 13.54
N PHE A 148 -2.06 7.01 14.68
CA PHE A 148 -0.77 7.72 14.67
C PHE A 148 0.32 6.99 13.87
N VAL A 149 0.28 5.65 13.84
CA VAL A 149 1.18 4.87 12.98
C VAL A 149 0.75 4.94 11.52
N GLU A 150 -0.55 4.97 11.25
CA GLU A 150 -1.12 5.07 9.90
C GLU A 150 -0.66 6.31 9.12
N LEU A 151 -0.46 7.44 9.82
CA LEU A 151 0.00 8.70 9.23
C LEU A 151 1.25 8.54 8.35
N TYR A 152 2.17 7.64 8.70
CA TYR A 152 3.38 7.41 7.91
C TYR A 152 3.12 6.72 6.57
N ALA A 153 2.11 5.85 6.49
CA ALA A 153 1.69 5.30 5.20
C ALA A 153 1.06 6.38 4.30
N LEU A 154 0.23 7.25 4.89
CA LEU A 154 -0.36 8.38 4.18
C LEU A 154 0.71 9.33 3.62
N PHE A 155 1.81 9.57 4.34
CA PHE A 155 2.92 10.35 3.81
C PHE A 155 3.61 9.70 2.62
N GLY A 156 3.79 8.37 2.61
CA GLY A 156 4.31 7.68 1.43
C GLY A 156 3.34 7.67 0.26
N PHE A 157 2.04 7.53 0.52
CA PHE A 157 1.02 7.67 -0.52
C PHE A 157 0.98 9.09 -1.11
N LEU A 158 1.07 10.12 -0.26
CA LEU A 158 1.18 11.51 -0.70
C LEU A 158 2.45 11.75 -1.53
N ALA A 159 3.58 11.18 -1.13
CA ALA A 159 4.81 11.26 -1.92
C ALA A 159 4.63 10.63 -3.32
N TRP A 160 4.04 9.43 -3.40
CA TRP A 160 3.68 8.83 -4.69
C TRP A 160 2.75 9.74 -5.51
N PHE A 161 1.72 10.32 -4.88
CA PHE A 161 0.78 11.21 -5.56
C PHE A 161 1.47 12.44 -6.17
N LEU A 162 2.39 13.07 -5.43
CA LEU A 162 3.12 14.23 -5.92
C LEU A 162 4.14 13.86 -7.01
N ILE A 163 4.88 12.75 -6.84
CA ILE A 163 5.95 12.33 -7.76
C ILE A 163 5.39 11.77 -9.07
N VAL A 164 4.36 10.94 -8.98
CA VAL A 164 3.85 10.16 -10.13
C VAL A 164 2.59 10.77 -10.70
N ASN A 165 1.57 11.00 -9.87
CA ASN A 165 0.29 11.49 -10.36
C ASN A 165 0.37 12.94 -10.85
N ASN A 166 1.09 13.80 -10.12
CA ASN A 166 1.26 15.21 -10.50
C ASN A 166 2.59 15.51 -11.20
N GLY A 167 3.63 14.70 -10.97
CA GLY A 167 4.97 14.94 -11.50
C GLY A 167 5.19 14.49 -12.95
N ILE A 168 4.28 13.69 -13.51
CA ILE A 168 4.28 13.30 -14.92
C ILE A 168 3.12 14.01 -15.60
N ASP A 169 3.39 14.68 -16.73
CA ASP A 169 2.35 15.25 -17.59
C ASP A 169 1.65 14.14 -18.38
N TRP A 170 0.67 13.49 -17.75
CA TRP A 170 -0.10 12.40 -18.36
C TRP A 170 -0.96 12.87 -19.54
N ALA A 171 -1.31 14.16 -19.62
CA ALA A 171 -2.11 14.71 -20.72
C ALA A 171 -1.31 14.75 -22.03
N SER A 172 0.02 14.90 -21.96
CA SER A 172 0.90 14.87 -23.14
C SER A 172 0.81 13.58 -23.96
N PHE A 173 0.35 12.47 -23.35
CA PHE A 173 0.16 11.18 -24.02
C PHE A 173 -1.23 11.02 -24.66
N ALA A 174 -2.20 11.84 -24.27
CA ALA A 174 -3.59 11.69 -24.67
C ALA A 174 -3.90 12.24 -26.08
N GLY A 175 -3.05 13.14 -26.60
CA GLY A 175 -3.25 13.78 -27.91
C GLY A 175 -4.30 14.88 -27.89
#